data_AF-A0A4U6N4Q5-F1
#
_entry.id   AF-A0A4U6N4Q5-F1
#
_cell.length_a   1.000
_cell.length_b   1.000
_cell.length_c   1.000
_cell.angle_alpha   90.00
_cell.angle_beta   90.00
_cell.angle_gamma   90.00
#
_symmetry.space_group_name_H-M   'P 1'
#
loop_
_entity.id
_entity.type
_entity.pdbx_description
1 polymer ?
#
loop_
_entity_poly.entity_id
_entity_poly.type
_entity_poly.pdbx_seq_one_letter_code
_entity_poly.pdbx_strand_id
1 'polypeptide(L)'
;MDILSVLSRGHATVVSHHDSNELRQDALAFIEAYKCRNGTSVFPASSHAERVLGAAMMLCPSVRGGCEGETVILDVSYASGTLIARAVDSIRASGNSSPLHAIVLQSLVPDEDISKPYDVLTFVVASDKTALRSSWQHGESRESRVLLPS
;
A
#
# COMPACT_ATOMS: atom_id res chain seq x y z
N MET A 1 -22.91 6.40 -2.85
CA MET A 1 -21.90 6.36 -1.77
C MET A 1 -22.27 7.43 -0.75
N ASP A 2 -22.30 7.11 0.54
CA ASP A 2 -22.70 8.05 1.61
C ASP A 2 -21.46 8.72 2.22
N ILE A 3 -21.49 10.04 2.39
CA ILE A 3 -20.37 10.79 2.97
C ILE A 3 -20.09 10.34 4.41
N LEU A 4 -21.13 9.90 5.12
CA LEU A 4 -21.00 9.37 6.48
C LEU A 4 -20.24 8.05 6.49
N SER A 5 -20.36 7.20 5.47
CA SER A 5 -19.65 5.93 5.42
C SER A 5 -18.15 6.11 5.12
N VAL A 6 -17.81 7.11 4.28
CA VAL A 6 -16.40 7.50 4.03
C VAL A 6 -15.77 8.08 5.29
N LEU A 7 -16.47 8.98 5.99
CA LEU A 7 -16.00 9.58 7.24
C LEU A 7 -15.85 8.53 8.35
N SER A 8 -16.79 7.59 8.47
CA SER A 8 -16.74 6.53 9.47
C SER A 8 -15.57 5.58 9.23
N ARG A 9 -15.32 5.19 7.96
CA ARG A 9 -14.16 4.37 7.59
C ARG A 9 -12.85 5.13 7.83
N GLY A 10 -12.79 6.41 7.46
CA GLY A 10 -11.61 7.25 7.70
C GLY A 10 -11.31 7.45 9.18
N HIS A 11 -12.32 7.65 10.02
CA HIS A 11 -12.14 7.78 11.47
C HIS A 11 -11.70 6.47 12.12
N ALA A 12 -12.32 5.35 11.75
CA ALA A 12 -11.92 4.02 12.22
C ALA A 12 -10.46 3.71 11.84
N THR A 13 -10.05 4.10 10.63
CA THR A 13 -8.64 4.06 10.23
C THR A 13 -7.82 4.92 11.20
N VAL A 14 -8.07 6.25 11.33
CA VAL A 14 -7.27 7.18 12.18
C VAL A 14 -7.12 6.78 13.65
N VAL A 15 -8.16 6.24 14.29
CA VAL A 15 -8.12 5.84 15.71
C VAL A 15 -7.21 4.63 15.94
N SER A 16 -7.04 3.81 14.91
CA SER A 16 -6.35 2.53 15.00
C SER A 16 -4.81 2.66 14.87
N HIS A 17 -4.31 3.83 14.45
CA HIS A 17 -2.88 4.14 14.21
C HIS A 17 -1.99 4.22 15.47
N HIS A 18 -2.52 3.96 16.66
CA HIS A 18 -1.73 3.89 17.90
C HIS A 18 -1.58 2.47 18.45
N ASP A 19 -2.16 1.45 17.79
CA ASP A 19 -1.96 0.05 18.16
C ASP A 19 -0.77 -0.55 17.39
N SER A 20 0.26 -0.96 18.14
CA SER A 20 1.42 -1.68 17.62
C SER A 20 1.07 -2.97 16.85
N ASN A 21 -0.04 -3.64 17.19
CA ASN A 21 -0.48 -4.84 16.51
C ASN A 21 -0.99 -4.54 15.11
N GLU A 22 -1.65 -3.42 14.91
CA GLU A 22 -2.16 -3.02 13.60
C GLU A 22 -1.04 -2.56 12.69
N LEU A 23 -0.08 -1.80 13.21
CA LEU A 23 1.11 -1.43 12.46
C LEU A 23 1.87 -2.66 11.96
N ARG A 24 1.98 -3.70 12.81
CA ARG A 24 2.57 -4.99 12.43
C ARG A 24 1.74 -5.68 11.35
N GLN A 25 0.41 -5.70 11.45
CA GLN A 25 -0.47 -6.30 10.45
C GLN A 25 -0.34 -5.60 9.09
N ASP A 26 -0.28 -4.27 9.09
CA ASP A 26 -0.11 -3.46 7.89
C ASP A 26 1.26 -3.68 7.24
N ALA A 27 2.32 -3.79 8.05
CA ALA A 27 3.64 -4.13 7.55
C ALA A 27 3.68 -5.53 6.91
N LEU A 28 3.02 -6.52 7.51
CA LEU A 28 2.92 -7.87 6.95
C LEU A 28 2.11 -7.91 5.65
N ALA A 29 0.97 -7.21 5.60
CA ALA A 29 0.16 -7.08 4.39
C ALA A 29 0.95 -6.41 3.25
N PHE A 30 1.72 -5.37 3.58
CA PHE A 30 2.63 -4.73 2.65
C PHE A 30 3.71 -5.69 2.13
N ILE A 31 4.40 -6.41 3.03
CA ILE A 31 5.46 -7.37 2.65
C ILE A 31 4.90 -8.43 1.69
N GLU A 32 3.70 -8.95 1.96
CA GLU A 32 3.05 -9.92 1.08
C GLU A 32 2.81 -9.35 -0.32
N ALA A 33 2.22 -8.15 -0.40
CA ALA A 33 1.98 -7.46 -1.67
C ALA A 33 3.28 -7.09 -2.41
N TYR A 34 4.36 -6.83 -1.67
CA TYR A 34 5.67 -6.47 -2.20
C TYR A 34 6.47 -7.66 -2.75
N LYS A 35 6.12 -8.92 -2.45
CA LYS A 35 6.89 -10.11 -2.89
C LYS A 35 7.14 -10.17 -4.40
N CYS A 36 6.16 -9.77 -5.20
CA CYS A 36 6.27 -9.73 -6.67
C CYS A 36 7.18 -8.59 -7.20
N ARG A 37 7.67 -7.73 -6.31
CA ARG A 37 8.48 -6.53 -6.58
C ARG A 37 9.75 -6.51 -5.72
N ASN A 38 10.23 -7.67 -5.30
CA ASN A 38 11.37 -7.75 -4.38
C ASN A 38 12.63 -7.13 -5.01
N GLY A 39 13.29 -6.23 -4.28
CA GLY A 39 14.48 -5.50 -4.74
C GLY A 39 14.20 -4.09 -5.25
N THR A 40 12.93 -3.72 -5.43
CA THR A 40 12.48 -2.40 -5.85
C THR A 40 12.49 -1.42 -4.66
N SER A 41 12.90 -0.17 -4.86
CA SER A 41 12.87 0.83 -3.78
C SER A 41 11.43 1.20 -3.39
N VAL A 42 11.20 1.60 -2.15
CA VAL A 42 9.85 1.92 -1.63
C VAL A 42 9.79 3.39 -1.21
N PHE A 43 8.82 4.11 -1.75
CA PHE A 43 8.55 5.51 -1.43
C PHE A 43 7.21 5.64 -0.69
N PRO A 44 7.18 6.12 0.56
CA PRO A 44 5.94 6.28 1.30
C PRO A 44 5.20 7.56 0.86
N ALA A 45 3.92 7.44 0.52
CA ALA A 45 3.06 8.56 0.11
C ALA A 45 2.54 9.41 1.28
N SER A 46 2.70 8.92 2.51
CA SER A 46 2.19 9.56 3.72
C SER A 46 3.04 9.21 4.95
N SER A 47 2.94 10.01 6.01
CA SER A 47 3.61 9.74 7.30
C SER A 47 3.12 8.45 7.97
N HIS A 48 1.96 7.95 7.57
CA HIS A 48 1.50 6.64 8.01
C HIS A 48 2.16 5.52 7.21
N ALA A 49 2.26 5.66 5.89
CA ALA A 49 3.02 4.75 5.04
C ALA A 49 4.50 4.69 5.44
N GLU A 50 5.11 5.81 5.87
CA GLU A 50 6.48 5.83 6.43
C GLU A 50 6.62 4.90 7.64
N ARG A 51 5.65 4.93 8.56
CA ARG A 51 5.64 4.05 9.74
C ARG A 51 5.50 2.59 9.35
N VAL A 52 4.60 2.29 8.41
CA VAL A 52 4.41 0.93 7.88
C VAL A 52 5.69 0.43 7.20
N LEU A 53 6.34 1.28 6.39
CA LEU A 53 7.61 0.97 5.75
C LEU A 53 8.70 0.70 6.78
N GLY A 54 8.83 1.54 7.81
CA GLY A 54 9.78 1.32 8.90
C GLY A 54 9.58 -0.02 9.61
N ALA A 55 8.32 -0.36 9.93
CA ALA A 55 7.98 -1.65 10.52
C ALA A 55 8.27 -2.82 9.55
N ALA A 56 8.00 -2.65 8.25
CA ALA A 56 8.29 -3.65 7.23
C ALA A 56 9.79 -3.89 7.07
N MET A 57 10.62 -2.83 7.10
CA MET A 57 12.08 -2.93 7.06
C MET A 57 12.65 -3.68 8.27
N MET A 58 12.01 -3.57 9.44
CA MET A 58 12.38 -4.35 10.62
C MET A 58 12.05 -5.84 10.48
N LEU A 59 10.94 -6.17 9.82
CA LEU A 59 10.49 -7.56 9.60
C LEU A 59 11.17 -8.23 8.39
N CYS A 60 11.51 -7.45 7.37
CA CYS A 60 12.06 -7.90 6.11
C CYS A 60 13.17 -6.94 5.63
N PRO A 61 14.45 -7.18 5.99
CA PRO A 61 15.55 -6.27 5.69
C PRO A 61 15.88 -6.08 4.20
N SER A 62 15.29 -6.89 3.30
CA SER A 62 15.40 -6.68 1.85
C SER A 62 14.53 -5.53 1.35
N VAL A 63 13.50 -5.13 2.10
CA VAL A 63 12.73 -3.91 1.84
C VAL A 63 13.61 -2.70 2.13
N ARG A 64 13.63 -1.74 1.20
CA ARG A 64 14.44 -0.53 1.33
C ARG A 64 13.62 0.71 0.94
N GLY A 65 13.72 1.74 1.78
CA GLY A 65 13.19 3.06 1.44
C GLY A 65 14.05 3.74 0.38
N GLY A 66 13.42 4.43 -0.57
CA GLY A 66 14.12 5.18 -1.62
C GLY A 66 13.20 5.65 -2.73
N CYS A 67 13.79 6.34 -3.72
CA CYS A 67 13.11 6.81 -4.92
C CYS A 67 13.98 6.68 -6.17
N GLU A 68 14.96 5.79 -6.17
CA GLU A 68 15.86 5.55 -7.30
C GLU A 68 15.49 4.24 -8.02
N GLY A 69 15.57 4.25 -9.35
CA GLY A 69 15.20 3.10 -10.18
C GLY A 69 13.71 2.77 -10.14
N GLU A 70 13.34 1.53 -10.47
CA GLU A 70 11.97 1.07 -10.26
C GLU A 70 11.56 1.34 -8.80
N THR A 71 10.36 1.89 -8.59
CA THR A 71 9.92 2.34 -7.26
C THR A 71 8.48 1.92 -6.98
N VAL A 72 8.24 1.40 -5.78
CA VAL A 72 6.92 1.12 -5.21
C VAL A 72 6.50 2.28 -4.32
N ILE A 73 5.43 2.98 -4.69
CA ILE A 73 4.74 3.95 -3.86
C ILE A 73 3.84 3.19 -2.89
N LEU A 74 4.05 3.38 -1.59
CA LEU A 74 3.23 2.80 -0.54
C LEU A 74 2.25 3.85 0.00
N ASP A 75 0.97 3.51 0.04
CA ASP A 75 0.00 4.21 0.89
C ASP A 75 -0.83 3.21 1.70
N VAL A 76 -1.35 3.64 2.83
CA VAL A 76 -2.20 2.75 3.64
C VAL A 76 -3.65 2.85 3.22
N SER A 77 -4.11 4.02 2.79
CA SER A 77 -5.50 4.24 2.41
C SER A 77 -5.62 5.06 1.13
N TYR A 78 -6.27 4.48 0.12
CA TYR A 78 -6.58 5.17 -1.13
C TYR A 78 -8.01 5.71 -1.10
N ALA A 79 -8.14 7.03 -1.32
CA ALA A 79 -9.43 7.69 -1.50
C ALA A 79 -9.51 8.35 -2.88
N SER A 80 -8.88 9.51 -3.04
CA SER A 80 -8.83 10.28 -4.28
C SER A 80 -7.55 10.11 -5.08
N GLY A 81 -6.58 9.34 -4.56
CA GLY A 81 -5.25 9.21 -5.15
C GLY A 81 -4.33 10.42 -4.98
N THR A 82 -4.76 11.50 -4.31
CA THR A 82 -3.97 12.75 -4.19
C THR A 82 -2.59 12.54 -3.56
N LEU A 83 -2.47 11.67 -2.56
CA LEU A 83 -1.18 11.38 -1.92
C LEU A 83 -0.24 10.60 -2.85
N ILE A 84 -0.79 9.64 -3.59
CA ILE A 84 -0.05 8.89 -4.61
C ILE A 84 0.39 9.82 -5.75
N ALA A 85 -0.47 10.74 -6.20
CA ALA A 85 -0.13 11.74 -7.21
C ALA A 85 1.09 12.58 -6.78
N ARG A 86 1.06 13.10 -5.54
CA ARG A 86 2.15 13.89 -4.99
C ARG A 86 3.43 13.08 -4.83
N ALA A 87 3.31 11.79 -4.50
CA ALA A 87 4.45 10.89 -4.46
C ALA A 87 5.06 10.70 -5.85
N VAL A 88 4.24 10.47 -6.89
CA VAL A 88 4.70 10.41 -8.28
C VAL A 88 5.44 11.69 -8.66
N ASP A 89 4.84 12.86 -8.44
CA ASP A 89 5.44 14.14 -8.78
C ASP A 89 6.78 14.34 -8.05
N SER A 90 6.85 13.95 -6.78
CA SER A 90 8.09 14.05 -5.98
C SER A 90 9.19 13.13 -6.50
N ILE A 91 8.84 11.89 -6.86
CA ILE A 91 9.78 10.92 -7.44
C ILE A 91 10.24 11.38 -8.84
N ARG A 92 9.35 11.92 -9.65
CA ARG A 92 9.73 12.47 -10.96
C ARG A 92 10.60 13.71 -10.82
N ALA A 93 10.33 14.57 -9.84
CA ALA A 93 11.13 15.75 -9.54
C ALA A 93 12.55 15.41 -9.06
N SER A 94 12.78 14.22 -8.48
CA SER A 94 14.13 13.75 -8.15
C SER A 94 14.92 13.24 -9.36
N GLY A 95 14.32 13.25 -10.56
CA GLY A 95 14.93 12.80 -11.80
C GLY A 95 14.72 11.32 -12.12
N ASN A 96 13.95 10.59 -11.31
CA ASN A 96 13.63 9.19 -11.59
C ASN A 96 12.63 9.09 -12.75
N SER A 97 13.05 8.44 -13.84
CA SER A 97 12.24 8.14 -15.03
C SER A 97 11.82 6.67 -15.16
N SER A 98 12.22 5.82 -14.21
CA SER A 98 11.90 4.38 -14.17
C SER A 98 10.41 4.09 -13.90
N PRO A 99 9.96 2.84 -14.08
CA PRO A 99 8.58 2.45 -13.80
C PRO A 99 8.20 2.68 -12.32
N LEU A 100 6.96 3.08 -12.11
CA LEU A 100 6.38 3.31 -10.78
C LEU A 100 5.21 2.35 -10.56
N HIS A 101 5.12 1.82 -9.35
CA HIS A 101 4.04 0.93 -8.91
C HIS A 101 3.41 1.50 -7.66
N ALA A 102 2.13 1.24 -7.42
CA ALA A 102 1.45 1.67 -6.21
C ALA A 102 0.94 0.45 -5.44
N ILE A 103 1.29 0.36 -4.17
CA ILE A 103 0.69 -0.59 -3.22
C ILE A 103 -0.15 0.21 -2.24
N VAL A 104 -1.43 -0.15 -2.15
CA VAL A 104 -2.37 0.43 -1.19
C VAL A 104 -2.92 -0.67 -0.30
N LEU A 105 -2.88 -0.48 1.02
CA LEU A 105 -3.39 -1.50 1.95
C LEU A 105 -4.91 -1.49 2.12
N GLN A 106 -5.57 -0.36 1.84
CA GLN A 106 -7.01 -0.23 1.97
C GLN A 106 -7.55 0.73 0.90
N SER A 107 -8.56 0.29 0.14
CA SER A 107 -9.32 1.22 -0.70
C SER A 107 -10.57 1.72 0.03
N LEU A 108 -10.76 3.04 0.02
CA LEU A 108 -11.97 3.72 0.48
C LEU A 108 -13.00 3.89 -0.65
N VAL A 109 -12.61 3.64 -1.90
CA VAL A 109 -13.45 3.70 -3.11
C VAL A 109 -13.59 2.33 -3.77
N PRO A 110 -14.58 2.11 -4.65
CA PRO A 110 -14.67 0.88 -5.43
C PRO A 110 -13.39 0.62 -6.23
N ASP A 111 -12.98 -0.64 -6.36
CA ASP A 111 -11.73 -1.02 -7.04
C ASP A 111 -11.69 -0.55 -8.51
N GLU A 112 -12.85 -0.47 -9.16
CA GLU A 112 -13.04 0.04 -10.51
C GLU A 112 -12.68 1.52 -10.70
N ASP A 113 -12.49 2.27 -9.61
CA ASP A 113 -12.11 3.69 -9.63
C ASP A 113 -10.60 3.91 -9.34
N ILE A 114 -9.83 2.85 -9.05
CA ILE A 114 -8.46 2.95 -8.54
C ILE A 114 -7.39 3.22 -9.62
N SER A 115 -7.67 2.99 -10.90
CA SER A 115 -6.66 3.10 -11.97
C SER A 115 -6.86 4.26 -12.95
N LYS A 116 -8.05 4.88 -12.93
CA LYS A 116 -8.47 5.88 -13.93
C LYS A 116 -7.59 7.15 -14.07
N PRO A 117 -6.86 7.62 -13.04
CA PRO A 117 -6.11 8.87 -13.19
C PRO A 117 -4.63 8.72 -13.62
N TYR A 118 -4.08 7.50 -13.67
CA TYR A 118 -2.62 7.31 -13.81
C TYR A 118 -2.25 6.13 -14.72
N ASP A 119 -2.18 6.38 -16.03
CA ASP A 119 -1.74 5.40 -17.05
C ASP A 119 -0.32 4.84 -16.81
N VAL A 120 0.46 5.50 -15.93
CA VAL A 120 1.86 5.17 -15.62
C VAL A 120 2.00 4.27 -14.39
N LEU A 121 0.90 3.97 -13.67
CA LEU A 121 0.94 3.20 -12.42
C LEU A 121 0.27 1.83 -12.55
N THR A 122 0.97 0.80 -12.10
CA THR A 122 0.32 -0.48 -11.75
C THR A 122 -0.10 -0.44 -10.28
N PHE A 123 -1.40 -0.63 -10.02
CA PHE A 123 -1.94 -0.66 -8.66
C PHE A 123 -2.07 -2.08 -8.12
N VAL A 124 -1.71 -2.27 -6.85
CA VAL A 124 -2.00 -3.46 -6.06
C VAL A 124 -2.72 -3.01 -4.80
N VAL A 125 -3.94 -3.51 -4.59
CA VAL A 125 -4.70 -3.27 -3.36
C VAL A 125 -4.61 -4.51 -2.48
N ALA A 126 -3.98 -4.40 -1.32
CA ALA A 126 -3.89 -5.48 -0.35
C ALA A 126 -5.16 -5.51 0.51
N SER A 127 -6.32 -5.75 -0.12
CA SER A 127 -7.65 -5.54 0.46
C SER A 127 -8.05 -6.47 1.62
N ASP A 128 -7.22 -7.42 2.03
CA ASP A 128 -7.63 -8.45 2.98
C ASP A 128 -6.74 -8.54 4.24
N LYS A 129 -6.95 -7.59 5.16
CA LYS A 129 -6.40 -7.68 6.53
C LYS A 129 -7.02 -8.85 7.32
N THR A 130 -8.19 -9.34 6.92
CA THR A 130 -8.95 -10.42 7.58
C THR A 130 -8.42 -11.82 7.26
N ALA A 131 -8.03 -12.11 6.02
CA ALA A 131 -7.41 -13.38 5.63
C ALA A 131 -6.04 -13.62 6.32
N LEU A 132 -5.30 -12.55 6.62
CA LEU A 132 -4.07 -12.62 7.41
C LEU A 132 -4.34 -12.95 8.89
N ARG A 133 -5.49 -12.58 9.46
CA ARG A 133 -5.81 -12.99 10.85
C ARG A 133 -6.14 -14.48 10.95
N SER A 134 -6.81 -15.05 9.95
CA SER A 134 -7.19 -16.46 9.93
C SER A 134 -6.04 -17.40 9.52
N SER A 135 -5.17 -17.02 8.58
CA SER A 135 -4.03 -17.86 8.19
C SER A 135 -2.97 -18.00 9.29
N TRP A 136 -2.83 -17.01 10.18
CA TRP A 136 -1.92 -17.07 11.33
C TRP A 136 -2.51 -17.84 12.51
N GLN A 137 -3.85 -18.00 12.56
CA GLN A 137 -4.52 -18.89 13.51
C GLN A 137 -4.60 -20.34 13.01
N HIS A 138 -4.56 -20.57 11.70
CA HIS A 138 -4.82 -21.90 11.09
C HIS A 138 -3.65 -22.47 10.27
N GLY A 139 -2.54 -21.75 10.10
CA GLY A 139 -1.34 -22.27 9.41
C GLY A 139 -1.54 -22.58 7.92
N GLU A 140 -2.51 -21.96 7.25
CA GLU A 140 -2.83 -22.26 5.85
C GLU A 140 -2.46 -21.10 4.91
N SER A 141 -1.63 -21.41 3.91
CA SER A 141 -1.24 -20.50 2.83
C SER A 141 -2.28 -20.59 1.70
N ARG A 142 -2.93 -19.48 1.33
CA ARG A 142 -3.80 -19.42 0.15
C ARG A 142 -3.46 -18.23 -0.75
N GLU A 143 -3.49 -18.52 -2.05
CA GLU A 143 -3.05 -17.67 -3.17
C GLU A 143 -3.81 -16.33 -3.25
N SER A 144 -3.03 -15.25 -3.34
CA SER A 144 -3.51 -13.90 -3.62
C SER A 144 -3.94 -13.80 -5.09
N ARG A 145 -5.17 -13.33 -5.34
CA ARG A 145 -5.64 -13.01 -6.70
C ARG A 145 -4.89 -11.79 -7.23
N VAL A 146 -4.02 -12.02 -8.20
CA VAL A 146 -3.47 -10.95 -9.07
C VAL A 146 -4.51 -10.64 -10.13
N LEU A 147 -5.11 -9.46 -10.09
CA LEU A 147 -5.89 -8.94 -11.22
C LEU A 147 -4.90 -8.39 -12.26
N LEU A 148 -4.59 -9.20 -13.27
CA LEU A 148 -3.91 -8.71 -14.48
C LEU A 148 -4.95 -8.04 -15.38
N PRO A 149 -4.63 -6.89 -16.01
CA PRO A 149 -5.50 -6.28 -17.00
C PRO A 149 -5.66 -7.21 -18.22
N SER A 150 -6.88 -7.28 -18.75
CA SER A 150 -7.27 -8.07 -19.92
C SER A 150 -6.89 -7.38 -21.23
#